data_AF-A0A535B8Z8-F1
#
_entry.id   AF-A0A535B8Z8-F1
#
_cell.length_a   1.000
_cell.length_b   1.000
_cell.length_c   1.000
_cell.angle_alpha   90.00
_cell.angle_beta   90.00
_cell.angle_gamma   90.00
#
_symmetry.space_group_name_H-M   'P 1'
#
loop_
_entity.id
_entity.type
_entity.pdbx_description
1 polymer ?
#
loop_
_entity_poly.entity_id
_entity_poly.type
_entity_poly.pdbx_seq_one_letter_code
_entity_poly.pdbx_strand_id
1 'polypeptide(L)'
;GIGLLGLVYFNARLFGRTKHAPPPAPKTLAMMIATGLGLHNLSEGLAIGQSAATGAVAFAIVLVIGFALHNVTEGFGIAAPLATDSSMPSWSFLLVAGLIGGAPTFLGTVIGYLFTSTYIYVLFLALAAGALLYVVNEMFHIGRRLNSPAAMAWGLLVGFLLAYGTDLFLTYVAA
;
A
#
# COMPACT_ATOMS: atom_id res chain seq x y z
N GLY A 1 -14.09 -5.94 -14.02
CA GLY A 1 -15.38 -5.24 -13.87
C GLY A 1 -16.12 -5.63 -12.61
N ILE A 2 -16.74 -6.82 -12.59
CA ILE A 2 -17.67 -7.25 -11.54
C ILE A 2 -16.97 -7.48 -10.18
N GLY A 3 -15.74 -8.02 -10.17
CA GLY A 3 -14.97 -8.22 -8.94
C GLY A 3 -14.56 -6.92 -8.24
N LEU A 4 -14.22 -5.87 -9.01
CA LEU A 4 -13.84 -4.55 -8.49
C LEU A 4 -15.06 -3.83 -7.91
N LEU A 5 -16.22 -3.93 -8.58
CA LEU A 5 -17.50 -3.43 -8.06
C LEU A 5 -17.96 -4.19 -6.81
N GLY A 6 -17.75 -5.50 -6.75
CA GLY A 6 -18.02 -6.33 -5.58
C GLY A 6 -17.15 -5.96 -4.38
N LEU A 7 -15.85 -5.72 -4.60
CA LEU A 7 -14.91 -5.23 -3.59
C LEU A 7 -15.31 -3.84 -3.08
N VAL A 8 -15.63 -2.90 -3.97
CA VAL A 8 -16.08 -1.55 -3.59
C VAL A 8 -17.39 -1.61 -2.79
N TYR A 9 -18.35 -2.43 -3.19
CA TYR A 9 -19.62 -2.61 -2.46
C TYR A 9 -19.42 -3.25 -1.09
N PHE A 10 -18.63 -4.32 -1.01
CA PHE A 10 -18.31 -5.00 0.24
C PHE A 10 -17.58 -4.09 1.22
N ASN A 11 -16.60 -3.34 0.70
CA ASN A 11 -15.82 -2.36 1.46
C ASN A 11 -16.72 -1.21 1.95
N ALA A 12 -17.58 -0.66 1.08
CA ALA A 12 -18.53 0.38 1.45
C ALA A 12 -19.53 -0.08 2.54
N ARG A 13 -19.86 -1.37 2.57
CA ARG A 13 -20.77 -1.95 3.57
C ARG A 13 -20.11 -2.23 4.92
N LEU A 14 -18.83 -2.62 4.92
CA LEU A 14 -18.03 -2.81 6.13
C LEU A 14 -17.65 -1.47 6.78
N PHE A 15 -17.11 -0.55 6.01
CA PHE A 15 -16.65 0.77 6.49
C PHE A 15 -17.75 1.84 6.50
N GLY A 16 -18.94 1.54 5.96
CA GLY A 16 -20.10 2.43 6.08
C GLY A 16 -20.53 2.70 7.53
N ARG A 17 -20.14 1.82 8.47
CA ARG A 17 -20.44 1.93 9.91
C ARG A 17 -19.53 2.88 10.68
N THR A 18 -18.37 3.27 10.15
CA THR A 18 -17.43 4.18 10.83
C THR A 18 -17.67 5.66 10.52
N LYS A 19 -18.63 5.98 9.64
CA LYS A 19 -18.95 7.35 9.18
C LYS A 19 -19.37 8.33 10.29
N HIS A 20 -19.68 7.86 11.50
CA HIS A 20 -20.11 8.68 12.64
C HIS A 20 -19.07 8.75 13.77
N ALA A 21 -17.91 8.11 13.61
CA ALA A 21 -16.83 8.25 14.58
C ALA A 21 -16.12 9.60 14.38
N PRO A 22 -15.74 10.32 15.45
CA PRO A 22 -14.86 11.47 15.31
C PRO A 22 -13.57 11.04 14.61
N PRO A 23 -13.00 11.92 13.76
CA PRO A 23 -11.77 11.63 13.04
C PRO A 23 -10.65 11.29 14.02
N PRO A 24 -9.88 10.22 13.79
CA PRO A 24 -8.82 9.81 14.69
C PRO A 24 -7.75 10.90 14.82
N ALA A 25 -7.06 10.92 15.97
CA ALA A 25 -5.92 11.80 16.17
C ALA A 25 -4.83 11.53 15.10
N PRO A 26 -4.07 12.55 14.66
CA PRO A 26 -3.05 12.42 13.61
C PRO A 26 -2.11 11.22 13.77
N LYS A 27 -1.59 10.99 14.99
CA LYS A 27 -0.71 9.84 15.29
C LYS A 27 -1.43 8.50 15.19
N THR A 28 -2.68 8.44 15.64
CA THR A 28 -3.51 7.23 15.50
C THR A 28 -3.79 6.93 14.03
N LEU A 29 -4.10 7.96 13.24
CA LEU A 29 -4.34 7.82 11.81
C LEU A 29 -3.07 7.36 11.07
N ALA A 30 -1.91 7.95 11.38
CA ALA A 30 -0.62 7.53 10.83
C ALA A 30 -0.33 6.06 11.13
N MET A 31 -0.65 5.57 12.33
CA MET A 31 -0.46 4.16 12.71
C MET A 31 -1.46 3.22 12.02
N MET A 32 -2.70 3.65 11.82
CA MET A 32 -3.68 2.91 11.02
C MET A 32 -3.21 2.79 9.56
N ILE A 33 -2.72 3.88 8.97
CA ILE A 33 -2.15 3.88 7.62
C ILE A 33 -0.91 2.98 7.57
N ALA A 34 0.05 3.12 8.49
CA ALA A 34 1.23 2.27 8.57
C ALA A 34 0.88 0.78 8.67
N THR A 35 -0.15 0.43 9.44
CA THR A 35 -0.62 -0.95 9.56
C THR A 35 -1.25 -1.46 8.27
N GLY A 36 -2.09 -0.64 7.62
CA GLY A 36 -2.69 -0.98 6.33
C GLY A 36 -1.64 -1.19 5.23
N LEU A 37 -0.66 -0.29 5.14
CA LEU A 37 0.48 -0.40 4.23
C LEU A 37 1.36 -1.60 4.58
N GLY A 38 1.59 -1.88 5.86
CA GLY A 38 2.30 -3.08 6.29
C GLY A 38 1.64 -4.37 5.80
N LEU A 39 0.31 -4.48 5.89
CA LEU A 39 -0.40 -5.63 5.34
C LEU A 39 -0.31 -5.72 3.80
N HIS A 40 -0.25 -4.58 3.11
CA HIS A 40 0.01 -4.53 1.67
C HIS A 40 1.43 -5.03 1.35
N ASN A 41 2.42 -4.51 2.05
CA ASN A 41 3.84 -4.82 1.87
C ASN A 41 4.18 -6.27 2.20
N LEU A 42 3.39 -6.93 3.06
CA LEU A 42 3.45 -8.38 3.24
C LEU A 42 3.23 -9.14 1.91
N SER A 43 2.27 -8.71 1.10
CA SER A 43 1.98 -9.33 -0.21
C SER A 43 3.08 -9.10 -1.24
N GLU A 44 3.71 -7.91 -1.21
CA GLU A 44 4.90 -7.60 -2.02
C GLU A 44 6.06 -8.51 -1.65
N GLY A 45 6.30 -8.67 -0.35
CA GLY A 45 7.28 -9.61 0.18
C GLY A 45 7.05 -11.02 -0.31
N LEU A 46 5.80 -11.51 -0.24
CA LEU A 46 5.46 -12.84 -0.74
C LEU A 46 5.80 -12.99 -2.23
N ALA A 47 5.51 -11.99 -3.06
CA ALA A 47 5.87 -11.99 -4.48
C ALA A 47 7.39 -12.11 -4.71
N ILE A 48 8.20 -11.32 -3.97
CA ILE A 48 9.66 -11.39 -4.01
C ILE A 48 10.13 -12.80 -3.63
N GLY A 49 9.63 -13.33 -2.51
CA GLY A 49 10.00 -14.64 -2.00
C GLY A 49 9.68 -15.78 -2.97
N GLN A 50 8.48 -15.80 -3.56
CA GLN A 50 8.07 -16.80 -4.55
C GLN A 50 8.96 -16.75 -5.82
N SER A 51 9.25 -15.53 -6.30
CA SER A 51 10.11 -15.33 -7.46
C SER A 51 11.52 -15.87 -7.20
N ALA A 52 12.07 -15.63 -6.02
CA ALA A 52 13.37 -16.16 -5.63
C ALA A 52 13.34 -17.69 -5.48
N ALA A 53 12.30 -18.26 -4.86
CA ALA A 53 12.17 -19.71 -4.65
C ALA A 53 12.02 -20.51 -5.95
N THR A 54 11.43 -19.91 -6.99
CA THR A 54 11.27 -20.53 -8.32
C THR A 54 12.48 -20.38 -9.23
N GLY A 55 13.57 -19.76 -8.74
CA GLY A 55 14.80 -19.53 -9.51
C GLY A 55 14.75 -18.30 -10.43
N ALA A 56 13.66 -17.53 -10.43
CA ALA A 56 13.52 -16.28 -11.18
C ALA A 56 14.23 -15.12 -10.46
N VAL A 57 15.54 -15.24 -10.22
CA VAL A 57 16.35 -14.30 -9.41
C VAL A 57 16.40 -12.91 -10.05
N ALA A 58 16.55 -12.83 -11.37
CA ALA A 58 16.56 -11.53 -12.07
C ALA A 58 15.23 -10.79 -11.89
N PHE A 59 14.10 -11.49 -11.97
CA PHE A 59 12.79 -10.92 -11.74
C PHE A 59 12.60 -10.50 -10.27
N ALA A 60 13.07 -11.31 -9.32
CA ALA A 60 13.04 -10.96 -7.89
C ALA A 60 13.82 -9.67 -7.60
N ILE A 61 14.97 -9.44 -8.25
CA ILE A 61 15.75 -8.20 -8.11
C ILE A 61 14.96 -7.00 -8.65
N VAL A 62 14.31 -7.13 -9.80
CA VAL A 62 13.45 -6.06 -10.34
C VAL A 62 12.32 -5.73 -9.37
N LEU A 63 11.67 -6.75 -8.80
CA LEU A 63 10.62 -6.57 -7.78
C LEU A 63 11.14 -5.85 -6.54
N VAL A 64 12.31 -6.25 -6.02
CA VAL A 64 12.93 -5.60 -4.85
C VAL A 64 13.18 -4.12 -5.10
N ILE A 65 13.74 -3.77 -6.26
CA ILE A 65 14.01 -2.36 -6.60
C ILE A 65 12.70 -1.59 -6.76
N GLY A 66 11.73 -2.16 -7.49
CA GLY A 66 10.43 -1.54 -7.74
C GLY A 66 9.65 -1.27 -6.45
N PHE A 67 9.51 -2.28 -5.60
CA PHE A 67 8.81 -2.16 -4.32
C PHE A 67 9.59 -1.29 -3.32
N ALA A 68 10.93 -1.30 -3.31
CA ALA A 68 11.68 -0.38 -2.47
C ALA A 68 11.39 1.09 -2.83
N LEU A 69 11.35 1.43 -4.12
CA LEU A 69 10.97 2.77 -4.57
C LEU A 69 9.51 3.09 -4.24
N HIS A 70 8.61 2.13 -4.42
CA HIS A 70 7.20 2.27 -4.06
C HIS A 70 7.03 2.58 -2.57
N ASN A 71 7.66 1.78 -1.69
CA ASN A 71 7.49 1.86 -0.24
C ASN A 71 8.07 3.15 0.36
N VAL A 72 9.10 3.73 -0.28
CA VAL A 72 9.55 5.08 0.05
C VAL A 72 8.42 6.11 -0.14
N THR A 73 7.67 6.00 -1.24
CA THR A 73 6.55 6.93 -1.52
C THR A 73 5.33 6.67 -0.63
N GLU A 74 5.08 5.42 -0.22
CA GLU A 74 4.04 5.09 0.76
C GLU A 74 4.29 5.72 2.13
N GLY A 75 5.57 5.92 2.49
CA GLY A 75 5.98 6.64 3.69
C GLY A 75 5.40 8.06 3.78
N PHE A 76 5.12 8.71 2.64
CA PHE A 76 4.42 10.00 2.62
C PHE A 76 2.98 9.87 3.12
N GLY A 77 2.31 8.75 2.86
CA GLY A 77 0.98 8.45 3.37
C GLY A 77 0.97 8.33 4.90
N ILE A 78 2.00 7.73 5.49
CA ILE A 78 2.18 7.62 6.95
C ILE A 78 2.47 9.02 7.55
N ALA A 79 3.29 9.82 6.88
CA ALA A 79 3.68 11.15 7.36
C ALA A 79 2.58 12.21 7.19
N ALA A 80 1.69 12.06 6.20
CA ALA A 80 0.70 13.08 5.85
C ALA A 80 -0.24 13.49 7.00
N PRO A 81 -0.83 12.56 7.80
CA PRO A 81 -1.60 12.96 8.98
C PRO A 81 -0.77 13.77 9.99
N LEU A 82 0.49 13.38 10.22
CA LEU A 82 1.37 14.01 11.21
C LEU A 82 1.67 15.47 10.87
N ALA A 83 1.68 15.81 9.58
CA ALA A 83 1.86 17.19 9.11
C ALA A 83 0.67 18.11 9.44
N THR A 84 -0.46 17.55 9.89
CA THR A 84 -1.64 18.31 10.35
C THR A 84 -1.62 18.60 11.85
N ASP A 85 -0.65 18.04 12.58
CA ASP A 85 -0.45 18.29 14.01
C ASP A 85 0.53 19.44 14.22
N SER A 86 0.34 20.21 15.30
CA SER A 86 1.25 21.29 15.71
C SER A 86 2.55 20.77 16.34
N SER A 87 2.53 19.53 16.82
CA SER A 87 3.68 18.89 17.46
C SER A 87 4.46 17.99 16.49
N MET A 88 5.78 18.11 16.48
CA MET A 88 6.62 17.21 15.69
C MET A 88 6.57 15.78 16.25
N PRO A 89 6.44 14.75 15.39
CA PRO A 89 6.56 13.36 15.82
C PRO A 89 8.00 13.07 16.30
N SER A 90 8.13 12.20 17.30
CA SER A 90 9.45 11.75 17.75
C SER A 90 10.08 10.79 16.73
N TRP A 91 11.41 10.74 16.70
CA TRP A 91 12.14 9.75 15.88
C TRP A 91 11.77 8.31 16.23
N SER A 92 11.50 8.02 17.50
CA SER A 92 11.03 6.70 17.94
C SER A 92 9.68 6.34 17.33
N PHE A 93 8.76 7.29 17.25
CA PHE A 93 7.46 7.09 16.62
C PHE A 93 7.61 6.83 15.11
N LEU A 94 8.43 7.65 14.43
CA LEU A 94 8.68 7.48 12.99
C LEU A 94 9.34 6.13 12.69
N LEU A 95 10.29 5.70 13.52
CA LEU A 95 10.92 4.38 13.39
C LEU A 95 9.89 3.26 13.56
N VAL A 96 9.03 3.32 14.58
CA VAL A 96 7.99 2.30 14.81
C VAL A 96 6.99 2.29 13.67
N ALA A 97 6.52 3.45 13.20
CA ALA A 97 5.59 3.54 12.09
C ALA A 97 6.22 3.00 10.79
N GLY A 98 7.49 3.33 10.53
CA GLY A 98 8.25 2.79 9.40
C GLY A 98 8.46 1.28 9.49
N LEU A 99 8.75 0.73 10.67
CA LEU A 99 8.86 -0.71 10.89
C LEU A 99 7.52 -1.41 10.68
N ILE A 100 6.41 -0.85 11.16
CA ILE A 100 5.08 -1.43 10.95
C ILE A 100 4.71 -1.41 9.47
N GLY A 101 5.01 -0.32 8.76
CA GLY A 101 4.78 -0.22 7.31
C GLY A 101 5.71 -1.12 6.48
N GLY A 102 6.98 -1.27 6.87
CA GLY A 102 8.00 -1.89 6.02
C GLY A 102 8.43 -3.31 6.41
N ALA A 103 8.49 -3.64 7.70
CA ALA A 103 8.96 -4.95 8.17
C ALA A 103 8.13 -6.14 7.64
N PRO A 104 6.80 -6.01 7.43
CA PRO A 104 6.03 -7.07 6.80
C PRO A 104 6.55 -7.50 5.41
N THR A 105 7.20 -6.62 4.63
CA THR A 105 7.86 -7.00 3.36
C THR A 105 8.91 -8.08 3.56
N PHE A 106 9.73 -7.91 4.61
CA PHE A 106 10.77 -8.88 4.94
C PHE A 106 10.14 -10.21 5.37
N LEU A 107 9.14 -10.17 6.26
CA LEU A 107 8.42 -11.37 6.69
C LEU A 107 7.75 -12.09 5.52
N GLY A 108 7.10 -11.33 4.63
CA GLY A 108 6.50 -11.83 3.41
C GLY A 108 7.52 -12.50 2.49
N THR A 109 8.71 -11.91 2.36
CA THR A 109 9.81 -12.49 1.56
C THR A 109 10.27 -13.82 2.13
N VAL A 110 10.47 -13.91 3.45
CA VAL A 110 10.85 -15.17 4.10
C VAL A 110 9.75 -16.22 3.93
N ILE A 111 8.49 -15.87 4.20
CA ILE A 111 7.36 -16.80 4.05
C ILE A 111 7.22 -17.25 2.59
N GLY A 112 7.31 -16.30 1.66
CA GLY A 112 7.20 -16.55 0.22
C GLY A 112 8.40 -17.34 -0.31
N TYR A 113 9.56 -17.29 0.32
CA TYR A 113 10.66 -18.15 -0.09
C TYR A 113 10.46 -19.59 0.40
N LEU A 114 9.96 -19.75 1.64
CA LEU A 114 9.80 -21.06 2.28
C LEU A 114 8.55 -21.82 1.81
N PHE A 115 7.49 -21.12 1.42
CA PHE A 115 6.20 -21.73 1.09
C PHE A 115 5.62 -21.17 -0.20
N THR A 116 5.51 -22.01 -1.23
CA THR A 116 4.91 -21.66 -2.51
C THR A 116 3.48 -22.16 -2.66
N SER A 117 2.52 -21.25 -2.79
CA SER A 117 1.10 -21.57 -3.01
C SER A 117 0.37 -20.46 -3.73
N THR A 118 -0.20 -20.80 -4.90
CA THR A 118 -1.02 -19.89 -5.69
C THR A 118 -2.20 -19.33 -4.90
N TYR A 119 -2.82 -20.13 -4.04
CA TYR A 119 -3.96 -19.69 -3.22
C TYR A 119 -3.57 -18.64 -2.18
N ILE A 120 -2.41 -18.82 -1.54
CA ILE A 120 -1.87 -17.87 -0.55
C ILE A 120 -1.51 -16.56 -1.25
N TYR A 121 -0.85 -16.64 -2.40
CA TYR A 121 -0.51 -15.48 -3.21
C TYR A 121 -1.76 -14.65 -3.58
N VAL A 122 -2.80 -15.30 -4.12
CA VAL A 122 -4.06 -14.63 -4.50
C VAL A 122 -4.79 -14.04 -3.29
N LEU A 123 -4.81 -14.74 -2.15
CA LEU A 123 -5.41 -14.24 -0.91
C LEU A 123 -4.75 -12.94 -0.44
N PHE A 124 -3.42 -12.91 -0.38
CA PHE A 124 -2.69 -11.73 0.06
C PHE A 124 -2.80 -10.57 -0.94
N LEU A 125 -2.81 -10.86 -2.24
CA LEU A 125 -3.06 -9.83 -3.26
C LEU A 125 -4.45 -9.18 -3.11
N ALA A 126 -5.48 -9.98 -2.79
CA ALA A 126 -6.82 -9.48 -2.55
C ALA A 126 -6.91 -8.61 -1.26
N LEU A 127 -6.22 -9.02 -0.19
CA LEU A 127 -6.12 -8.23 1.05
C LEU A 127 -5.38 -6.91 0.82
N ALA A 128 -4.26 -6.95 0.09
CA ALA A 128 -3.49 -5.79 -0.33
C ALA A 128 -4.34 -4.76 -1.10
N ALA A 129 -5.12 -5.23 -2.08
CA ALA A 129 -6.03 -4.36 -2.83
C ALA A 129 -7.06 -3.67 -1.91
N GLY A 130 -7.60 -4.39 -0.92
CA GLY A 130 -8.51 -3.81 0.07
C GLY A 130 -7.86 -2.73 0.95
N ALA A 131 -6.62 -2.98 1.41
CA ALA A 131 -5.87 -2.02 2.23
C ALA A 131 -5.54 -0.73 1.46
N LEU A 132 -5.09 -0.86 0.20
CA LEU A 132 -4.84 0.28 -0.69
C LEU A 132 -6.07 1.15 -0.91
N LEU A 133 -7.25 0.54 -1.11
CA LEU A 133 -8.50 1.29 -1.26
C LEU A 133 -8.85 2.10 0.00
N TYR A 134 -8.62 1.53 1.19
CA TYR A 134 -8.80 2.26 2.46
C TYR A 134 -7.84 3.44 2.57
N VAL A 135 -6.55 3.24 2.29
CA VAL A 135 -5.52 4.29 2.34
C VAL A 135 -5.81 5.41 1.34
N VAL A 136 -6.15 5.08 0.08
CA VAL A 136 -6.51 6.09 -0.94
C VAL A 136 -7.70 6.92 -0.48
N ASN A 137 -8.74 6.29 0.07
CA ASN A 137 -9.91 7.01 0.58
C ASN A 137 -9.52 7.99 1.71
N GLU A 138 -8.63 7.58 2.61
CA GLU A 138 -8.15 8.43 3.69
C GLU A 138 -7.27 9.57 3.18
N MET A 139 -6.41 9.31 2.19
CA MET A 139 -5.65 10.35 1.51
C MET A 139 -6.58 11.41 0.89
N PHE A 140 -7.64 11.01 0.19
CA PHE A 140 -8.67 11.95 -0.31
C PHE A 140 -9.39 12.71 0.82
N HIS A 141 -9.58 12.11 2.00
CA HIS A 141 -10.09 12.83 3.17
C HIS A 141 -9.12 13.91 3.63
N ILE A 142 -7.82 13.61 3.74
CA ILE A 142 -6.77 14.57 4.09
C ILE A 142 -6.66 15.66 3.03
N GLY A 143 -6.64 15.33 1.74
CA GLY A 143 -6.58 16.31 0.65
C GLY A 143 -7.74 17.32 0.66
N ARG A 144 -8.94 16.88 1.08
CA ARG A 144 -10.07 17.80 1.31
C ARG A 144 -9.82 18.75 2.49
N ARG A 145 -9.23 18.27 3.58
CA ARG A 145 -8.86 19.12 4.73
C ARG A 145 -7.76 20.13 4.40
N LEU A 146 -6.82 19.76 3.53
CA LEU A 146 -5.75 20.63 3.04
C LEU A 146 -6.20 21.54 1.88
N ASN A 147 -7.49 21.51 1.51
CA ASN A 147 -8.08 22.27 0.40
C ASN A 147 -7.41 22.02 -0.96
N SER A 148 -6.86 20.81 -1.16
CA SER A 148 -6.13 20.38 -2.36
C SER A 148 -6.69 19.10 -3.03
N PRO A 149 -8.02 18.87 -3.10
CA PRO A 149 -8.57 17.61 -3.63
C PRO A 149 -8.25 17.39 -5.11
N ALA A 150 -8.18 18.46 -5.91
CA ALA A 150 -7.82 18.39 -7.33
C ALA A 150 -6.37 17.91 -7.54
N ALA A 151 -5.44 18.40 -6.72
CA ALA A 151 -4.03 17.98 -6.79
C ALA A 151 -3.88 16.49 -6.45
N MET A 152 -4.64 15.97 -5.47
CA MET A 152 -4.64 14.53 -5.17
C MET A 152 -5.23 13.69 -6.30
N ALA A 153 -6.33 14.14 -6.91
CA ALA A 153 -6.93 13.43 -8.04
C ALA A 153 -5.97 13.36 -9.23
N TRP A 154 -5.28 14.46 -9.56
CA TRP A 154 -4.26 14.49 -10.60
C TRP A 154 -3.04 13.63 -10.27
N GLY A 155 -2.55 13.68 -9.03
CA GLY A 155 -1.44 12.83 -8.58
C GLY A 155 -1.78 11.34 -8.70
N LEU A 156 -2.98 10.93 -8.27
CA LEU A 156 -3.45 9.55 -8.40
C LEU A 156 -3.56 9.13 -9.88
N LEU A 157 -4.12 9.98 -10.73
CA LEU A 157 -4.26 9.69 -12.16
C LEU A 157 -2.90 9.54 -12.84
N VAL A 158 -1.98 10.48 -12.60
CA VAL A 158 -0.63 10.44 -13.18
C VAL A 158 0.12 9.20 -12.68
N GLY A 159 0.08 8.91 -11.38
CA GLY A 159 0.69 7.70 -10.82
C GLY A 159 0.14 6.43 -11.43
N PHE A 160 -1.18 6.31 -11.58
CA PHE A 160 -1.83 5.18 -12.23
C PHE A 160 -1.41 5.02 -13.69
N LEU A 161 -1.39 6.12 -14.46
CA LEU A 161 -1.00 6.10 -15.88
C LEU A 161 0.47 5.74 -16.07
N LEU A 162 1.36 6.21 -15.19
CA LEU A 162 2.78 5.84 -15.21
C LEU A 162 2.98 4.35 -14.90
N ALA A 163 2.30 3.83 -13.88
CA ALA A 163 2.36 2.41 -13.54
C ALA A 163 1.83 1.54 -14.70
N TYR A 164 0.65 1.87 -15.23
CA TYR A 164 0.05 1.16 -16.35
C TYR A 164 0.89 1.25 -17.63
N GLY A 165 1.45 2.42 -17.93
CA GLY A 165 2.33 2.61 -19.08
C GLY A 165 3.62 1.81 -18.99
N THR A 166 4.20 1.70 -17.79
CA THR A 166 5.39 0.89 -17.54
C THR A 166 5.09 -0.60 -17.75
N ASP A 167 3.95 -1.08 -17.26
CA ASP A 167 3.49 -2.47 -17.46
C ASP A 167 3.27 -2.81 -18.94
N LEU A 168 2.62 -1.91 -19.69
CA LEU A 168 2.43 -2.06 -21.14
C LEU A 168 3.77 -2.09 -21.89
N PHE A 169 4.70 -1.22 -21.53
CA PHE A 169 6.03 -1.19 -22.15
C PHE A 169 6.80 -2.48 -21.90
N LEU A 170 6.82 -2.96 -20.66
CA LEU A 170 7.48 -4.22 -20.30
C LEU A 170 6.84 -5.41 -21.03
N THR A 171 5.50 -5.45 -21.12
CA THR A 171 4.78 -6.50 -21.84
C THR A 171 5.09 -6.48 -23.34
N TYR A 172 5.19 -5.30 -23.94
CA TYR A 172 5.52 -5.15 -25.35
C TYR A 172 6.97 -5.56 -25.67
N VAL A 173 7.93 -5.22 -24.82
CA VAL A 173 9.35 -5.55 -25.01
C VAL A 173 9.64 -7.02 -24.70
N ALA A 174 8.86 -7.66 -23.84
CA ALA A 174 8.99 -9.08 -23.50
C ALA A 174 8.28 -10.04 -24.48
N ALA A 175 7.52 -9.51 -25.44
CA ALA A 175 6.84 -10.26 -26.51
C ALA A 175 7.70 -10.35 -27.77
#